data_AF-A0A2D1IRZ4-F1
#
_entry.id   AF-A0A2D1IRZ4-F1
#
_cell.length_a   1.000
_cell.length_b   1.000
_cell.length_c   1.000
_cell.angle_alpha   90.00
_cell.angle_beta   90.00
_cell.angle_gamma   90.00
#
_symmetry.space_group_name_H-M   'P 1'
#
loop_
_entity.id
_entity.type
_entity.pdbx_description
1 polymer ?
#
loop_
_entity_poly.entity_id
_entity_poly.type
_entity_poly.pdbx_seq_one_letter_code
_entity_poly.pdbx_strand_id
1 'polypeptide(L)'
;MQKQLAIISLALVLNACGDGNDDIFRGVDGSSSSRLMGIYNGSLTDGNLSQRSILGVIEKNSNFWLLYSPPGSDGYTGIMHGRFSLSGNTVSASDIRDYNFALNQIASVALNGTYTADRNLQGNLNNVANQPFNLIYNVNFSRDNTSISSLVGSYSGRTTTLSNDVVTAVNISSSGVITGTVGNQEPCAFAGRVSTENNAPYYTINLVFTDSASSSCLNGTQEVNGILLSQSQQERQTIYILAENTDQRDAVLFIGE
;
A
#
# COMPACT_ATOMS: atom_id res chain seq x y z
N MET A 1 -51.87 76.21 -22.64
CA MET A 1 -51.20 75.61 -23.81
C MET A 1 -51.24 74.10 -23.67
N GLN A 2 -51.68 73.42 -24.73
CA GLN A 2 -51.91 71.98 -24.84
C GLN A 2 -50.63 71.15 -24.69
N LYS A 3 -50.78 69.93 -24.14
CA LYS A 3 -50.29 68.61 -24.63
C LYS A 3 -50.35 67.60 -23.46
N GLN A 4 -51.41 66.78 -23.39
CA GLN A 4 -51.51 65.40 -23.90
C GLN A 4 -50.57 64.37 -23.24
N LEU A 5 -51.24 63.46 -22.53
CA LEU A 5 -51.01 62.03 -22.22
C LEU A 5 -49.65 61.37 -22.52
N ALA A 6 -49.19 60.56 -21.56
CA ALA A 6 -49.03 59.11 -21.78
C ALA A 6 -49.00 58.36 -20.43
N ILE A 7 -50.00 57.49 -20.23
CA ILE A 7 -49.98 56.39 -19.25
C ILE A 7 -49.37 55.19 -19.98
N ILE A 8 -48.29 54.61 -19.45
CA ILE A 8 -47.86 53.25 -19.82
C ILE A 8 -47.71 52.46 -18.53
N SER A 9 -48.71 51.63 -18.28
CA SER A 9 -48.68 50.49 -17.38
C SER A 9 -47.87 49.37 -18.07
N LEU A 10 -46.87 48.81 -17.39
CA LEU A 10 -46.27 47.53 -17.78
C LEU A 10 -46.19 46.60 -16.56
N ALA A 11 -46.70 45.40 -16.78
CA ALA A 11 -47.05 44.38 -15.81
C ALA A 11 -45.85 43.59 -15.24
N LEU A 12 -46.13 42.94 -14.12
CA LEU A 12 -45.32 41.96 -13.39
C LEU A 12 -44.66 40.90 -14.28
N VAL A 13 -43.45 40.48 -13.89
CA VAL A 13 -43.06 39.06 -13.87
C VAL A 13 -42.18 38.79 -12.65
N LEU A 14 -42.66 37.97 -11.70
CA LEU A 14 -41.80 37.28 -10.74
C LEU A 14 -40.94 36.28 -11.52
N ASN A 15 -39.62 36.33 -11.36
CA ASN A 15 -38.77 35.15 -11.51
C ASN A 15 -37.99 34.96 -10.21
N ALA A 16 -38.45 33.99 -9.43
CA ALA A 16 -37.58 33.22 -8.57
C ALA A 16 -36.63 32.42 -9.48
N CYS A 17 -35.34 32.72 -9.45
CA CYS A 17 -34.32 31.77 -9.88
C CYS A 17 -33.81 31.08 -8.62
N GLY A 18 -34.33 29.88 -8.37
CA GLY A 18 -33.50 28.83 -7.84
C GLY A 18 -32.61 28.31 -8.97
N ASP A 19 -31.32 28.21 -8.69
CA ASP A 19 -30.32 27.41 -9.41
C ASP A 19 -29.30 27.08 -8.30
N GLY A 20 -29.10 25.83 -7.85
CA GLY A 20 -29.16 24.60 -8.60
C GLY A 20 -27.87 24.45 -9.39
N ASN A 21 -27.01 23.51 -8.97
CA ASN A 21 -26.03 22.83 -9.80
C ASN A 21 -24.83 23.66 -10.35
N ASP A 22 -23.63 23.39 -9.84
CA ASP A 22 -22.82 22.26 -10.32
C ASP A 22 -21.38 22.39 -9.83
N ASP A 23 -20.89 21.27 -9.33
CA ASP A 23 -19.48 21.00 -9.09
C ASP A 23 -18.70 21.20 -10.39
N ILE A 24 -18.17 22.40 -10.59
CA ILE A 24 -17.10 22.58 -11.57
C ILE A 24 -15.84 22.04 -10.92
N PHE A 25 -15.68 20.72 -11.10
CA PHE A 25 -14.40 20.04 -11.25
C PHE A 25 -13.51 20.87 -12.18
N ARG A 26 -12.77 21.82 -11.61
CA ARG A 26 -11.52 22.26 -12.22
C ARG A 26 -10.53 21.12 -12.00
N GLY A 27 -10.52 20.23 -12.98
CA GLY A 27 -9.38 19.40 -13.29
C GLY A 27 -8.15 20.29 -13.40
N VAL A 28 -7.35 20.27 -12.35
CA VAL A 28 -5.91 20.45 -12.43
C VAL A 28 -5.37 19.05 -12.24
N ASP A 29 -4.61 18.59 -13.23
CA ASP A 29 -4.06 17.24 -13.34
C ASP A 29 -3.55 16.71 -11.99
N GLY A 30 -4.34 15.83 -11.38
CA GLY A 30 -3.97 15.06 -10.21
C GLY A 30 -4.66 13.72 -10.36
N SER A 31 -3.92 12.70 -10.78
CA SER A 31 -4.47 11.35 -10.86
C SER A 31 -5.10 11.01 -9.52
N SER A 32 -6.34 10.51 -9.53
CA SER A 32 -7.07 10.12 -8.31
C SER A 32 -6.27 9.21 -7.38
N SER A 33 -5.25 8.52 -7.92
CA SER A 33 -4.30 7.67 -7.20
C SER A 33 -3.44 8.39 -6.15
N SER A 34 -3.12 9.68 -6.32
CA SER A 34 -2.30 10.39 -5.32
C SER A 34 -3.04 10.67 -4.02
N ARG A 35 -4.38 10.56 -4.01
CA ARG A 35 -5.25 10.90 -2.87
C ARG A 35 -5.38 9.78 -1.83
N LEU A 36 -4.93 8.58 -2.18
CA LEU A 36 -4.91 7.44 -1.27
C LEU A 36 -3.49 7.04 -0.89
N MET A 37 -2.47 7.67 -1.45
CA MET A 37 -1.09 7.32 -1.15
C MET A 37 -0.81 7.53 0.34
N GLY A 38 -0.21 6.54 0.99
CA GLY A 38 0.04 6.61 2.42
C GLY A 38 0.27 5.28 3.08
N ILE A 39 0.52 5.35 4.39
CA ILE A 39 0.53 4.21 5.30
C ILE A 39 -0.79 4.18 6.04
N TYR A 40 -1.38 2.99 6.13
CA TYR A 40 -2.68 2.75 6.73
C TYR A 40 -2.56 1.67 7.81
N ASN A 41 -3.32 1.84 8.89
CA ASN A 41 -3.52 0.79 9.88
C ASN A 41 -4.99 0.41 9.88
N GLY A 42 -5.29 -0.87 10.12
CA GLY A 42 -6.66 -1.30 10.02
C GLY A 42 -6.90 -2.74 10.43
N SER A 43 -8.01 -3.27 9.93
CA SER A 43 -8.36 -4.66 10.09
C SER A 43 -9.14 -5.19 8.89
N LEU A 44 -9.10 -6.50 8.71
CA LEU A 44 -10.02 -7.23 7.86
C LEU A 44 -10.59 -8.45 8.58
N THR A 45 -11.73 -8.93 8.11
CA THR A 45 -12.29 -10.22 8.51
C THR A 45 -12.13 -11.21 7.37
N ASP A 46 -11.50 -12.35 7.62
CA ASP A 46 -11.26 -13.37 6.59
C ASP A 46 -12.48 -14.30 6.37
N GLY A 47 -12.33 -15.27 5.46
CA GLY A 47 -13.37 -16.25 5.15
C GLY A 47 -13.79 -17.15 6.31
N ASN A 48 -12.96 -17.25 7.36
CA ASN A 48 -13.28 -17.97 8.60
C ASN A 48 -13.86 -17.04 9.68
N LEU A 49 -14.27 -15.83 9.30
CA LEU A 49 -14.83 -14.80 10.18
C LEU A 49 -13.89 -14.38 11.31
N SER A 50 -12.59 -14.51 11.07
CA SER A 50 -11.56 -14.12 12.01
C SER A 50 -11.02 -12.73 11.68
N GLN A 51 -10.97 -11.84 12.67
CA GLN A 51 -10.40 -10.51 12.50
C GLN A 51 -8.86 -10.58 12.51
N ARG A 52 -8.25 -9.85 11.58
CA ARG A 52 -6.80 -9.69 11.42
C ARG A 52 -6.47 -8.21 11.42
N SER A 53 -5.36 -7.83 12.03
CA SER A 53 -4.85 -6.46 11.92
C SER A 53 -4.13 -6.27 10.59
N ILE A 54 -4.10 -5.03 10.10
CA ILE A 54 -3.48 -4.66 8.83
C ILE A 54 -2.51 -3.51 9.03
N LEU A 55 -1.32 -3.65 8.45
CA LEU A 55 -0.44 -2.55 8.07
C LEU A 55 -0.45 -2.46 6.54
N GLY A 56 -0.96 -1.37 6.01
CA GLY A 56 -1.12 -1.13 4.59
C GLY A 56 -0.22 -0.02 4.08
N VAL A 57 0.28 -0.17 2.86
CA VAL A 57 0.92 0.88 2.08
C VAL A 57 0.16 1.01 0.80
N ILE A 58 -0.25 2.22 0.46
CA ILE A 58 -0.82 2.53 -0.83
C ILE A 58 0.19 3.43 -1.55
N GLU A 59 0.64 2.96 -2.70
CA GLU A 59 1.59 3.63 -3.57
C GLU A 59 0.90 4.72 -4.41
N LYS A 60 1.69 5.66 -4.91
CA LYS A 60 1.23 6.78 -5.73
C LYS A 60 0.42 6.38 -6.97
N ASN A 61 0.65 5.19 -7.51
CA ASN A 61 -0.05 4.64 -8.69
C ASN A 61 -1.26 3.76 -8.33
N SER A 62 -1.69 3.79 -7.07
CA SER A 62 -2.73 2.94 -6.47
C SER A 62 -2.37 1.46 -6.33
N ASN A 63 -1.12 1.06 -6.58
CA ASN A 63 -0.66 -0.24 -6.09
C ASN A 63 -0.72 -0.23 -4.56
N PHE A 64 -0.90 -1.38 -3.95
CA PHE A 64 -0.94 -1.48 -2.51
C PHE A 64 -0.33 -2.77 -2.00
N TRP A 65 0.22 -2.70 -0.79
CA TRP A 65 0.72 -3.82 -0.03
C TRP A 65 0.03 -3.82 1.32
N LEU A 66 -0.73 -4.87 1.66
CA LEU A 66 -1.34 -5.05 2.97
C LEU A 66 -0.69 -6.24 3.68
N LEU A 67 0.10 -5.98 4.71
CA LEU A 67 0.52 -7.03 5.63
C LEU A 67 -0.61 -7.30 6.60
N TYR A 68 -0.90 -8.57 6.84
CA TYR A 68 -1.94 -8.95 7.79
C TYR A 68 -1.44 -9.92 8.85
N SER A 69 -2.01 -9.79 10.05
CA SER A 69 -1.67 -10.66 11.17
C SER A 69 -2.34 -12.03 11.06
N PRO A 70 -1.84 -13.04 11.80
CA PRO A 70 -2.67 -14.16 12.20
C PRO A 70 -3.88 -13.68 13.03
N PRO A 71 -4.99 -14.44 13.06
CA PRO A 71 -6.14 -14.12 13.91
C PRO A 71 -5.76 -13.98 15.39
N GLY A 72 -6.13 -12.85 16.01
CA GLY A 72 -5.98 -12.65 17.46
C GLY A 72 -4.55 -12.62 17.99
N SER A 73 -3.54 -12.48 17.12
CA SER A 73 -2.13 -12.41 17.49
C SER A 73 -1.46 -11.24 16.80
N ASP A 74 -0.36 -10.78 17.41
CA ASP A 74 0.57 -9.83 16.80
C ASP A 74 1.48 -10.53 15.78
N GLY A 75 2.25 -9.74 15.03
CA GLY A 75 3.06 -10.21 13.90
C GLY A 75 2.30 -10.25 12.59
N TYR A 76 2.96 -10.72 11.53
CA TYR A 76 2.41 -10.78 10.18
C TYR A 76 2.58 -12.17 9.61
N THR A 77 1.55 -12.67 8.95
CA THR A 77 1.51 -14.03 8.38
C THR A 77 1.13 -14.05 6.91
N GLY A 78 0.89 -12.89 6.32
CA GLY A 78 0.69 -12.81 4.88
C GLY A 78 0.70 -11.38 4.37
N ILE A 79 0.70 -11.30 3.05
CA ILE A 79 0.72 -10.07 2.28
C ILE A 79 -0.38 -10.15 1.23
N MET A 80 -1.17 -9.09 1.09
CA MET A 80 -1.99 -8.86 -0.08
C MET A 80 -1.33 -7.79 -0.95
N HIS A 81 -1.07 -8.12 -2.21
CA HIS A 81 -0.58 -7.16 -3.21
C HIS A 81 -1.59 -7.02 -4.34
N GLY A 82 -1.85 -5.79 -4.76
CA GLY A 82 -2.81 -5.51 -5.82
C GLY A 82 -2.84 -4.04 -6.19
N ARG A 83 -3.86 -3.66 -6.96
CA ARG A 83 -4.04 -2.28 -7.41
C ARG A 83 -5.49 -1.84 -7.26
N PHE A 84 -5.70 -0.68 -6.64
CA PHE A 84 -7.02 -0.06 -6.58
C PHE A 84 -7.38 0.64 -7.88
N SER A 85 -8.63 0.44 -8.30
CA SER A 85 -9.37 1.28 -9.25
C SER A 85 -10.24 2.25 -8.47
N LEU A 86 -10.23 3.53 -8.86
CA LEU A 86 -10.91 4.61 -8.16
C LEU A 86 -11.91 5.29 -9.08
N SER A 87 -13.15 5.43 -8.62
CA SER A 87 -14.21 6.14 -9.32
C SER A 87 -15.08 6.91 -8.33
N GLY A 88 -15.06 8.25 -8.41
CA GLY A 88 -15.69 9.10 -7.39
C GLY A 88 -15.13 8.79 -5.99
N ASN A 89 -16.01 8.43 -5.05
CA ASN A 89 -15.67 8.00 -3.68
C ASN A 89 -15.61 6.46 -3.53
N THR A 90 -15.68 5.72 -4.63
CA THR A 90 -15.63 4.25 -4.62
C THR A 90 -14.23 3.75 -4.91
N VAL A 91 -13.90 2.63 -4.29
CA VAL A 91 -12.64 1.91 -4.49
C VAL A 91 -12.95 0.44 -4.78
N SER A 92 -12.24 -0.14 -5.74
CA SER A 92 -12.31 -1.57 -6.02
C SER A 92 -10.96 -2.14 -6.41
N ALA A 93 -10.77 -3.43 -6.20
CA ALA A 93 -9.63 -4.20 -6.71
C ALA A 93 -10.12 -5.63 -6.96
N SER A 94 -9.92 -6.16 -8.17
CA SER A 94 -10.44 -7.47 -8.59
C SER A 94 -9.41 -8.59 -8.55
N ASP A 95 -8.13 -8.25 -8.67
CA ASP A 95 -7.04 -9.20 -8.92
C ASP A 95 -5.96 -9.04 -7.84
N ILE A 96 -6.39 -9.11 -6.58
CA ILE A 96 -5.49 -9.04 -5.43
C ILE A 96 -4.89 -10.41 -5.24
N ARG A 97 -3.56 -10.48 -5.13
CA ARG A 97 -2.87 -11.70 -4.73
C ARG A 97 -2.68 -11.70 -3.24
N ASP A 98 -3.25 -12.70 -2.59
CA ASP A 98 -3.08 -12.97 -1.17
C ASP A 98 -2.06 -14.10 -1.00
N TYR A 99 -0.88 -13.72 -0.49
CA TYR A 99 0.20 -14.62 -0.10
C TYR A 99 0.04 -14.95 1.38
N ASN A 100 -0.51 -16.12 1.67
CA ASN A 100 -0.68 -16.61 3.03
C ASN A 100 0.48 -17.54 3.41
N PHE A 101 1.43 -17.01 4.17
CA PHE A 101 2.62 -17.74 4.59
C PHE A 101 2.33 -18.78 5.69
N ALA A 102 1.28 -18.61 6.49
CA ALA A 102 0.87 -19.65 7.45
C ALA A 102 0.31 -20.91 6.77
N LEU A 103 -0.35 -20.73 5.63
CA LEU A 103 -1.00 -21.82 4.89
C LEU A 103 -0.19 -22.28 3.67
N ASN A 104 0.93 -21.62 3.35
CA ASN A 104 1.72 -21.83 2.13
C ASN A 104 0.86 -21.77 0.88
N GLN A 105 -0.02 -20.77 0.79
CA GLN A 105 -1.03 -20.65 -0.26
C GLN A 105 -1.05 -19.26 -0.90
N ILE A 106 -1.40 -19.24 -2.18
CA ILE A 106 -1.75 -18.03 -2.92
C ILE A 106 -3.23 -18.10 -3.26
N ALA A 107 -3.97 -17.04 -2.95
CA ALA A 107 -5.36 -16.89 -3.35
C ALA A 107 -5.55 -15.61 -4.16
N SER A 108 -6.58 -15.61 -5.01
CA SER A 108 -7.09 -14.38 -5.62
C SER A 108 -8.22 -13.86 -4.75
N VAL A 109 -8.16 -12.57 -4.43
CA VAL A 109 -9.16 -11.87 -3.62
C VAL A 109 -9.63 -10.62 -4.35
N ALA A 110 -10.85 -10.21 -4.05
CA ALA A 110 -11.37 -8.92 -4.48
C ALA A 110 -11.67 -8.03 -3.27
N LEU A 111 -11.60 -6.71 -3.45
CA LEU A 111 -12.05 -5.72 -2.50
C LEU A 111 -12.99 -4.74 -3.20
N ASN A 112 -14.05 -4.33 -2.51
CA ASN A 112 -14.88 -3.21 -2.93
C ASN A 112 -15.27 -2.35 -1.73
N GLY A 113 -15.42 -1.05 -1.95
CA GLY A 113 -15.73 -0.16 -0.85
C GLY A 113 -15.82 1.30 -1.25
N THR A 114 -15.73 2.13 -0.23
CA THR A 114 -15.63 3.58 -0.35
C THR A 114 -14.38 4.08 0.32
N TYR A 115 -13.94 5.27 -0.07
CA TYR A 115 -12.81 5.93 0.55
C TYR A 115 -13.08 7.40 0.80
N THR A 116 -12.42 7.90 1.85
CA THR A 116 -12.23 9.33 2.07
C THR A 116 -10.72 9.59 2.07
N ALA A 117 -10.26 10.38 1.11
CA ALA A 117 -8.85 10.75 0.96
C ALA A 117 -8.23 11.21 2.29
N ASP A 118 -7.00 10.78 2.56
CA ASP A 118 -6.24 11.07 3.78
C ASP A 118 -6.97 10.72 5.10
N ARG A 119 -7.99 9.85 5.04
CA ARG A 119 -8.77 9.43 6.22
C ARG A 119 -8.96 7.93 6.31
N ASN A 120 -9.73 7.33 5.41
CA ASN A 120 -10.07 5.91 5.51
C ASN A 120 -10.47 5.27 4.17
N LEU A 121 -10.39 3.95 4.15
CA LEU A 121 -11.01 3.07 3.16
C LEU A 121 -11.82 2.02 3.92
N GLN A 122 -13.06 1.79 3.50
CA GLN A 122 -13.95 0.82 4.15
C GLN A 122 -14.73 0.05 3.12
N GLY A 123 -14.94 -1.24 3.35
CA GLY A 123 -15.63 -2.08 2.39
C GLY A 123 -15.62 -3.55 2.77
N ASN A 124 -15.67 -4.43 1.77
CA ASN A 124 -15.71 -5.88 1.99
C ASN A 124 -14.70 -6.62 1.12
N LEU A 125 -14.16 -7.70 1.69
CA LEU A 125 -13.38 -8.71 0.99
C LEU A 125 -14.32 -9.65 0.21
N ASN A 126 -13.91 -10.03 -1.00
CA ASN A 126 -14.64 -10.87 -1.94
C ASN A 126 -16.09 -10.43 -2.22
N ASN A 127 -16.37 -9.13 -2.02
CA ASN A 127 -17.72 -8.56 -2.07
C ASN A 127 -18.71 -9.25 -1.10
N VAL A 128 -18.22 -9.85 -0.01
CA VAL A 128 -19.05 -10.56 0.98
C VAL A 128 -19.27 -9.68 2.20
N ALA A 129 -20.53 -9.33 2.49
CA ALA A 129 -20.88 -8.36 3.53
C ALA A 129 -20.42 -8.73 4.96
N ASN A 130 -20.11 -10.00 5.24
CA ASN A 130 -19.60 -10.45 6.55
C ASN A 130 -18.07 -10.55 6.61
N GLN A 131 -17.37 -10.09 5.57
CA GLN A 131 -15.90 -9.99 5.52
C GLN A 131 -15.47 -8.53 5.36
N PRO A 132 -15.80 -7.64 6.34
CA PRO A 132 -15.47 -6.24 6.22
C PRO A 132 -13.95 -6.02 6.24
N PHE A 133 -13.50 -4.96 5.56
CA PHE A 133 -12.18 -4.37 5.77
C PHE A 133 -12.33 -2.89 6.10
N ASN A 134 -11.43 -2.39 6.93
CA ASN A 134 -11.34 -0.98 7.29
C ASN A 134 -9.88 -0.60 7.44
N LEU A 135 -9.43 0.38 6.66
CA LEU A 135 -8.09 0.96 6.69
C LEU A 135 -8.21 2.43 7.08
N ILE A 136 -7.41 2.86 8.06
CA ILE A 136 -7.38 4.22 8.58
C ILE A 136 -6.01 4.80 8.24
N TYR A 137 -6.00 5.98 7.63
CA TYR A 137 -4.79 6.69 7.27
C TYR A 137 -3.96 7.01 8.51
N ASN A 138 -2.72 6.54 8.54
CA ASN A 138 -1.80 6.81 9.63
C ASN A 138 -0.98 8.05 9.29
N VAL A 139 -1.43 9.19 9.81
CA VAL A 139 -0.78 10.49 9.58
C VAL A 139 0.66 10.55 10.09
N ASN A 140 0.99 9.81 11.15
CA ASN A 140 2.33 9.85 11.73
C ASN A 140 3.33 9.15 10.82
N PHE A 141 2.97 7.99 10.27
CA PHE A 141 3.85 7.27 9.36
C PHE A 141 3.79 7.78 7.91
N SER A 142 2.68 8.41 7.50
CA SER A 142 2.51 8.87 6.12
C SER A 142 3.15 10.22 5.80
N ARG A 143 3.54 10.99 6.82
CA ARG A 143 4.14 12.33 6.65
C ARG A 143 5.66 12.33 6.64
N ASP A 144 6.29 11.20 6.92
CA ASP A 144 7.74 11.11 6.98
C ASP A 144 8.31 11.19 5.56
N ASN A 145 9.07 12.25 5.29
CA ASN A 145 9.84 12.35 4.06
C ASN A 145 10.99 11.34 4.13
N THR A 146 10.95 10.37 3.24
CA THR A 146 11.89 9.26 3.20
C THR A 146 13.23 9.74 2.65
N SER A 147 14.27 9.78 3.49
CA SER A 147 15.65 10.01 3.06
C SER A 147 16.43 8.71 3.17
N ILE A 148 17.16 8.31 2.12
CA ILE A 148 18.02 7.12 2.16
C ILE A 148 18.99 7.17 3.35
N SER A 149 19.44 8.37 3.75
CA SER A 149 20.32 8.54 4.91
C SER A 149 19.73 8.02 6.21
N SER A 150 18.40 8.01 6.37
CA SER A 150 17.76 7.48 7.57
C SER A 150 17.65 5.95 7.57
N LEU A 151 17.93 5.27 6.45
CA LEU A 151 17.95 3.81 6.34
C LEU A 151 19.35 3.20 6.49
N VAL A 152 20.40 4.03 6.59
CA VAL A 152 21.77 3.53 6.58
C VAL A 152 22.02 2.70 7.84
N GLY A 153 22.34 1.43 7.65
CA GLY A 153 22.51 0.52 8.77
C GLY A 153 22.63 -0.94 8.36
N SER A 154 22.80 -1.75 9.39
CA SER A 154 22.79 -3.22 9.31
C SER A 154 21.60 -3.70 10.14
N TYR A 155 20.72 -4.47 9.50
CA TYR A 155 19.49 -4.99 10.09
C TYR A 155 19.57 -6.51 10.13
N SER A 156 19.15 -7.09 11.25
CA SER A 156 19.01 -8.53 11.40
C SER A 156 17.55 -8.88 11.63
N GLY A 157 17.06 -9.88 10.91
CA GLY A 157 15.64 -10.19 10.94
C GLY A 157 15.31 -11.54 10.35
N ARG A 158 14.04 -11.72 9.99
CA ARG A 158 13.56 -12.92 9.32
C ARG A 158 12.94 -12.57 8.00
N THR A 159 13.26 -13.36 6.98
CA THR A 159 12.59 -13.37 5.70
C THR A 159 11.63 -14.54 5.66
N THR A 160 10.37 -14.25 5.41
CA THR A 160 9.29 -15.22 5.23
C THR A 160 8.84 -15.19 3.78
N THR A 161 8.71 -16.38 3.19
CA THR A 161 8.08 -16.61 1.89
C THR A 161 7.06 -17.75 2.02
N LEU A 162 6.39 -18.14 0.92
CA LEU A 162 5.44 -19.25 0.95
C LEU A 162 6.05 -20.62 1.32
N SER A 163 7.37 -20.74 1.25
CA SER A 163 8.06 -22.03 1.43
C SER A 163 9.08 -22.01 2.56
N ASN A 164 9.39 -20.84 3.11
CA ASN A 164 10.56 -20.65 3.95
C ASN A 164 10.35 -19.55 4.97
N ASP A 165 11.05 -19.69 6.09
CA ASP A 165 11.11 -18.69 7.15
C ASP A 165 12.49 -18.75 7.81
N VAL A 166 13.36 -17.82 7.41
CA VAL A 166 14.80 -17.92 7.64
C VAL A 166 15.42 -16.61 8.08
N VAL A 167 16.47 -16.70 8.88
CA VAL A 167 17.23 -15.54 9.34
C VAL A 167 17.88 -14.84 8.15
N THR A 168 17.84 -13.51 8.16
CA THR A 168 18.34 -12.66 7.09
C THR A 168 19.08 -11.48 7.67
N ALA A 169 20.22 -11.14 7.07
CA ALA A 169 20.95 -9.92 7.35
C ALA A 169 20.85 -8.98 6.13
N VAL A 170 20.55 -7.71 6.39
CA VAL A 170 20.40 -6.66 5.37
C VAL A 170 21.33 -5.50 5.73
N ASN A 171 22.07 -4.99 4.76
CA ASN A 171 22.88 -3.78 4.90
C ASN A 171 22.44 -2.76 3.85
N ILE A 172 22.22 -1.52 4.29
CA ILE A 172 21.83 -0.42 3.42
C ILE A 172 22.90 0.67 3.52
N SER A 173 23.49 1.03 2.37
CA SER A 173 24.50 2.08 2.31
C SER A 173 23.88 3.47 2.12
N SER A 174 24.68 4.51 2.38
CA SER A 174 24.30 5.91 2.15
C SER A 174 24.02 6.24 0.67
N SER A 175 24.49 5.42 -0.26
CA SER A 175 24.19 5.55 -1.70
C SER A 175 22.94 4.75 -2.12
N GLY A 176 22.20 4.19 -1.17
CA GLY A 176 21.01 3.38 -1.41
C GLY A 176 21.31 2.00 -1.99
N VAL A 177 22.51 1.46 -1.79
CA VAL A 177 22.81 0.07 -2.18
C VAL A 177 22.34 -0.84 -1.04
N ILE A 178 21.53 -1.84 -1.37
CA ILE A 178 21.12 -2.91 -0.46
C ILE A 178 22.00 -4.13 -0.75
N THR A 179 22.53 -4.76 0.30
CA THR A 179 23.19 -6.07 0.22
C THR A 179 22.76 -6.93 1.39
N GLY A 180 22.85 -8.26 1.26
CA GLY A 180 22.54 -9.11 2.38
C GLY A 180 22.70 -10.60 2.09
N THR A 181 22.37 -11.39 3.09
CA THR A 181 22.38 -12.86 3.03
C THR A 181 21.12 -13.40 3.65
N VAL A 182 20.53 -14.41 3.02
CA VAL A 182 19.35 -15.11 3.52
C VAL A 182 19.70 -16.57 3.83
N GLY A 183 19.38 -17.03 5.03
CA GLY A 183 19.65 -18.40 5.49
C GLY A 183 20.94 -18.51 6.33
N ASN A 184 21.00 -19.56 7.17
CA ASN A 184 22.11 -19.77 8.12
C ASN A 184 23.11 -20.86 7.68
N GLN A 185 22.64 -21.89 6.96
CA GLN A 185 23.46 -23.05 6.61
C GLN A 185 24.06 -22.94 5.20
N GLU A 186 23.28 -22.43 4.25
CA GLU A 186 23.70 -22.10 2.89
C GLU A 186 23.20 -20.68 2.58
N PRO A 187 23.91 -19.64 3.05
CA PRO A 187 23.42 -18.27 2.92
C PRO A 187 23.41 -17.82 1.46
N CYS A 188 22.26 -17.34 1.00
CA CYS A 188 22.08 -16.82 -0.34
C CYS A 188 22.28 -15.32 -0.35
N ALA A 189 23.30 -14.87 -1.07
CA ALA A 189 23.56 -13.45 -1.20
C ALA A 189 22.54 -12.78 -2.13
N PHE A 190 22.16 -11.56 -1.78
CA PHE A 190 21.40 -10.68 -2.65
C PHE A 190 21.98 -9.27 -2.61
N ALA A 191 21.75 -8.54 -3.69
CA ALA A 191 22.15 -7.15 -3.83
C ALA A 191 21.12 -6.38 -4.64
N GLY A 192 21.08 -5.06 -4.46
CA GLY A 192 20.11 -4.23 -5.15
C GLY A 192 20.17 -2.78 -4.73
N ARG A 193 19.06 -2.07 -4.96
CA ARG A 193 18.96 -0.64 -4.65
C ARG A 193 17.64 -0.31 -3.97
N VAL A 194 17.73 0.69 -3.08
CA VAL A 194 16.61 1.44 -2.55
C VAL A 194 16.59 2.83 -3.17
N SER A 195 15.40 3.29 -3.55
CA SER A 195 15.18 4.62 -4.11
C SER A 195 14.02 5.31 -3.40
N THR A 196 14.08 6.62 -3.32
CA THR A 196 12.97 7.43 -2.80
C THR A 196 11.98 7.73 -3.92
N GLU A 197 10.71 7.84 -3.57
CA GLU A 197 9.67 8.35 -4.45
C GLU A 197 9.20 9.70 -3.91
N ASN A 198 8.93 10.66 -4.81
CA ASN A 198 8.58 12.02 -4.39
C ASN A 198 7.29 12.03 -3.58
N ASN A 199 7.35 12.59 -2.36
CA ASN A 199 6.26 12.66 -1.38
C ASN A 199 5.74 11.28 -0.91
N ALA A 200 6.51 10.20 -1.04
CA ALA A 200 6.10 8.87 -0.62
C ALA A 200 6.63 8.52 0.80
N PRO A 201 5.79 7.94 1.68
CA PRO A 201 6.22 7.43 2.99
C PRO A 201 6.85 6.03 2.92
N TYR A 202 7.28 5.62 1.73
CA TYR A 202 7.90 4.32 1.46
C TYR A 202 9.05 4.52 0.48
N TYR A 203 9.93 3.53 0.42
CA TYR A 203 10.98 3.47 -0.58
C TYR A 203 10.64 2.38 -1.60
N THR A 204 11.06 2.56 -2.83
CA THR A 204 11.01 1.49 -3.83
C THR A 204 12.30 0.69 -3.76
N ILE A 205 12.20 -0.62 -3.99
CA ILE A 205 13.35 -1.51 -4.01
C ILE A 205 13.37 -2.37 -5.25
N ASN A 206 14.58 -2.70 -5.66
CA ASN A 206 14.88 -3.70 -6.67
C ASN A 206 16.03 -4.55 -6.12
N LEU A 207 15.79 -5.85 -5.95
CA LEU A 207 16.79 -6.79 -5.41
C LEU A 207 16.99 -7.93 -6.40
N VAL A 208 18.24 -8.37 -6.52
CA VAL A 208 18.65 -9.53 -7.31
C VAL A 208 19.36 -10.50 -6.38
N PHE A 209 18.93 -11.76 -6.39
CA PHE A 209 19.65 -12.83 -5.72
C PHE A 209 20.86 -13.22 -6.58
N THR A 210 22.05 -13.00 -6.05
CA THR A 210 23.31 -13.01 -6.82
C THR A 210 24.10 -14.31 -6.71
N ASP A 211 23.76 -15.17 -5.75
CA ASP A 211 24.45 -16.45 -5.57
C ASP A 211 23.53 -17.62 -5.89
N SER A 212 23.96 -18.42 -6.85
CA SER A 212 23.23 -19.55 -7.44
C SER A 212 23.96 -20.87 -7.22
N ALA A 213 24.99 -20.90 -6.37
CA ALA A 213 25.86 -22.07 -6.22
C ALA A 213 25.11 -23.30 -5.67
N SER A 214 23.94 -23.12 -5.06
CA SER A 214 23.06 -24.19 -4.61
C SER A 214 21.63 -23.99 -5.13
N SER A 215 20.99 -25.07 -5.56
CA SER A 215 19.55 -25.10 -5.90
C SER A 215 18.63 -24.85 -4.70
N SER A 216 19.20 -24.57 -3.52
CA SER A 216 18.53 -24.29 -2.25
C SER A 216 18.32 -22.79 -1.99
N CYS A 217 18.84 -21.91 -2.87
CA CYS A 217 18.61 -20.49 -2.69
C CYS A 217 17.17 -20.09 -2.94
N LEU A 218 16.61 -19.37 -1.96
CA LEU A 218 15.28 -18.77 -2.02
C LEU A 218 15.05 -18.13 -3.38
N ASN A 219 14.14 -18.72 -4.14
CA ASN A 219 13.71 -18.25 -5.46
C ASN A 219 14.80 -18.24 -6.57
N GLY A 220 15.95 -18.89 -6.38
CA GLY A 220 17.02 -18.95 -7.39
C GLY A 220 17.55 -17.55 -7.78
N THR A 221 18.15 -17.42 -8.98
CA THR A 221 18.52 -16.09 -9.52
C THR A 221 17.27 -15.39 -10.03
N GLN A 222 16.55 -14.74 -9.13
CA GLN A 222 15.38 -13.94 -9.48
C GLN A 222 15.58 -12.49 -9.06
N GLU A 223 14.97 -11.62 -9.86
CA GLU A 223 14.75 -10.23 -9.52
C GLU A 223 13.41 -10.13 -8.78
N VAL A 224 13.43 -9.44 -7.64
CA VAL A 224 12.24 -9.10 -6.88
C VAL A 224 12.12 -7.59 -6.78
N ASN A 225 10.89 -7.11 -6.99
CA ASN A 225 10.55 -5.70 -6.95
C ASN A 225 9.51 -5.47 -5.85
N GLY A 226 9.56 -4.31 -5.21
CA GLY A 226 8.57 -3.94 -4.22
C GLY A 226 8.95 -2.70 -3.44
N ILE A 227 8.62 -2.70 -2.16
CA ILE A 227 8.78 -1.54 -1.29
C ILE A 227 9.52 -1.87 0.00
N LEU A 228 10.14 -0.84 0.56
CA LEU A 228 10.69 -0.84 1.91
C LEU A 228 9.94 0.21 2.74
N LEU A 229 9.50 -0.20 3.93
CA LEU A 229 9.00 0.69 4.97
C LEU A 229 10.00 0.73 6.12
N SER A 230 10.15 1.90 6.73
CA SER A 230 10.90 2.04 7.96
C SER A 230 10.02 2.67 9.01
N GLN A 231 9.97 2.05 10.18
CA GLN A 231 9.27 2.58 11.34
C GLN A 231 10.27 2.72 12.47
N SER A 232 10.37 3.93 13.02
CA SER A 232 11.16 4.18 14.23
C SER A 232 10.21 4.29 15.41
N GLN A 233 10.38 3.41 16.39
CA GLN A 233 9.68 3.48 17.67
C GLN A 233 10.69 3.38 18.80
N GLN A 234 10.69 4.36 19.71
CA GLN A 234 11.48 4.32 20.95
C GLN A 234 12.96 3.92 20.72
N GLU A 235 13.63 4.60 19.79
CA GLU A 235 15.05 4.40 19.42
C GLU A 235 15.37 3.09 18.66
N ARG A 236 14.38 2.24 18.42
CA ARG A 236 14.53 1.09 17.52
C ARG A 236 13.96 1.41 16.16
N GLN A 237 14.70 1.04 15.12
CA GLN A 237 14.27 1.16 13.75
C GLN A 237 13.96 -0.24 13.21
N THR A 238 12.68 -0.50 12.97
CA THR A 238 12.27 -1.70 12.25
C THR A 238 12.14 -1.36 10.77
N ILE A 239 12.65 -2.23 9.90
CA ILE A 239 12.39 -2.15 8.46
C ILE A 239 11.53 -3.34 8.01
N TYR A 240 10.61 -3.05 7.10
CA TYR A 240 9.80 -4.03 6.41
C TYR A 240 10.17 -4.00 4.95
N ILE A 241 10.55 -5.13 4.38
CA ILE A 241 10.73 -5.28 2.93
C ILE A 241 9.62 -6.19 2.41
N LEU A 242 8.89 -5.69 1.43
CA LEU A 242 7.77 -6.36 0.79
C LEU A 242 8.13 -6.43 -0.69
N ALA A 243 8.26 -7.62 -1.24
CA ALA A 243 8.57 -7.78 -2.65
C ALA A 243 7.83 -8.97 -3.24
N GLU A 244 7.63 -8.94 -4.55
CA GLU A 244 7.06 -10.04 -5.32
C GLU A 244 8.07 -10.43 -6.40
N ASN A 245 8.16 -11.72 -6.71
CA ASN A 245 8.97 -12.16 -7.83
C ASN A 245 8.30 -11.83 -9.18
N THR A 246 9.09 -11.77 -10.23
CA THR A 246 8.62 -11.36 -11.57
C THR A 246 7.49 -12.27 -12.11
N ASP A 247 7.52 -13.56 -11.76
CA ASP A 247 6.48 -14.52 -12.15
C ASP A 247 5.25 -14.50 -11.23
N GLN A 248 5.30 -13.71 -10.16
CA GLN A 248 4.18 -13.46 -9.26
C GLN A 248 3.68 -14.72 -8.53
N ARG A 249 4.60 -15.67 -8.34
CA ARG A 249 4.38 -16.98 -7.69
C ARG A 249 4.88 -17.05 -6.26
N ASP A 250 5.56 -16.02 -5.78
CA ASP A 250 5.99 -15.92 -4.39
C ASP A 250 6.13 -14.45 -4.00
N ALA A 251 6.00 -14.20 -2.71
CA ALA A 251 6.24 -12.91 -2.11
C ALA A 251 7.25 -13.05 -0.97
N VAL A 252 8.04 -12.00 -0.78
CA VAL A 252 9.07 -11.90 0.23
C VAL A 252 8.61 -10.87 1.25
N LEU A 253 8.50 -11.31 2.51
CA LEU A 253 8.35 -10.45 3.67
C LEU A 253 9.63 -10.52 4.50
N PHE A 254 10.41 -9.45 4.56
CA PHE A 254 11.45 -9.33 5.56
C PHE A 254 11.06 -8.32 6.63
N ILE A 255 11.30 -8.69 7.90
CA ILE A 255 11.15 -7.81 9.06
C ILE A 255 12.44 -7.89 9.86
N GLY A 256 13.11 -6.76 10.07
CA GLY A 256 14.35 -6.70 10.82
C GLY A 256 14.55 -5.39 11.58
N GLU A 257 15.42 -5.43 12.57
CA GLU A 257 15.83 -4.32 13.44
C GLU A 257 17.35 -4.15 13.44
#